data_AF-A0A7C8I643-F1
#
_entry.id   AF-A0A7C8I643-F1
#
_cell.length_a   1.000
_cell.length_b   1.000
_cell.length_c   1.000
_cell.angle_alpha   90.00
_cell.angle_beta   90.00
_cell.angle_gamma   90.00
#
_symmetry.space_group_name_H-M   'P 1'
#
loop_
_entity.id
_entity.type
_entity.pdbx_description
1 polymer ?
#
loop_
_entity_poly.entity_id
_entity_poly.type
_entity_poly.pdbx_seq_one_letter_code
_entity_poly.pdbx_strand_id
1 'polypeptide(L)'
;MWLPFITVPLGSFALSHRSIASTNPAMASTERHPAWTPSDTSALHFSNCTLAATFVATTLRSSAIPLLLADAFLIDGLSAYLSARGLARPSLGSTMEYMLESNATSSMFAFAEQHCLPDICVRLGWEGNPDIAGVGMLTNYMLQAFLVTLYLPVLLLTRYHDAQGSPCVKRGLLAVQYSTPVFLNASVIFSIAMLLAALYSFARALDEPTLLTYSASTMSMLMSLYSVLPAAALQIAAGCVLRRTRGARLVWSLIAGLVVVVLALYVSVPYLHPDSALTKAVDWSSLRNLDGRLDVDMQWELRCPPFKPFLHVQYFSTAFGSLLVFVLLVCIAISVLVTSRPPSKPSWYDCWPARFRWFRWFSVGAVFVAMWFCLGWFVHFRKGLLRAAGKTNKDLEWSFGQILALATWVPVLAELVYIWKQGPVKALSGLLMHPYKVVEITAGTERVGMSQPNSGLSV
;
A
#
# COMPACT_ATOMS: atom_id res chain seq x y z
N MET A 1 1.60 -26.77 -29.07
CA MET A 1 0.28 -27.38 -29.30
C MET A 1 -0.77 -26.40 -28.79
N TRP A 2 -1.23 -25.50 -29.65
CA TRP A 2 -2.16 -24.41 -29.32
C TRP A 2 -3.48 -24.71 -30.03
N LEU A 3 -4.56 -24.89 -29.27
CA LEU A 3 -5.93 -24.90 -29.80
C LEU A 3 -6.41 -23.44 -29.92
N PRO A 4 -7.16 -23.08 -30.98
CA PRO A 4 -7.74 -21.75 -31.08
C PRO A 4 -8.97 -21.66 -30.16
N PHE A 5 -8.94 -20.75 -29.19
CA PHE A 5 -10.13 -20.32 -28.48
C PHE A 5 -10.98 -19.47 -29.43
N ILE A 6 -12.18 -19.96 -29.76
CA ILE A 6 -13.19 -19.15 -30.46
C ILE A 6 -13.77 -18.18 -29.42
N THR A 7 -13.32 -16.94 -29.46
CA THR A 7 -13.86 -15.84 -28.64
C THR A 7 -14.81 -15.00 -29.50
N VAL A 8 -16.08 -14.91 -29.10
CA VAL A 8 -17.04 -13.97 -29.70
C VAL A 8 -16.90 -12.64 -28.93
N PRO A 9 -16.47 -11.53 -29.55
CA PRO A 9 -16.42 -10.24 -28.87
C PRO A 9 -17.83 -9.73 -28.60
N LEU A 10 -18.08 -9.28 -27.37
CA LEU A 10 -19.30 -8.56 -27.00
C LEU A 10 -19.31 -7.20 -27.70
N GLY A 11 -20.01 -7.11 -28.83
CA GLY A 11 -20.42 -5.82 -29.39
C GLY A 11 -21.42 -5.18 -28.44
N SER A 12 -21.22 -3.90 -28.10
CA SER A 12 -22.14 -3.10 -27.31
C SER A 12 -23.55 -3.16 -27.91
N PHE A 13 -24.44 -3.96 -27.32
CA PHE A 13 -25.86 -3.94 -27.62
C PHE A 13 -26.47 -2.67 -27.02
N ALA A 14 -26.29 -1.55 -27.71
CA ALA A 14 -27.19 -0.42 -27.54
C ALA A 14 -28.53 -0.82 -28.18
N LEU A 15 -29.49 -1.23 -27.35
CA LEU A 15 -30.88 -1.43 -27.74
C LEU A 15 -31.45 -0.10 -28.23
N SER A 16 -31.29 0.17 -29.53
CA SER A 16 -32.04 1.21 -30.23
C SER A 16 -33.49 0.75 -30.32
N HIS A 17 -34.35 1.31 -29.47
CA HIS A 17 -35.79 1.22 -29.60
C HIS A 17 -36.22 1.93 -30.91
N ARG A 18 -36.07 1.24 -32.05
CA ARG A 18 -36.76 1.59 -33.29
C ARG A 18 -38.18 1.07 -33.18
N SER A 19 -39.11 1.96 -32.81
CA SER A 19 -40.54 1.75 -33.00
C SER A 19 -40.83 1.71 -34.51
N ILE A 20 -40.72 0.54 -35.12
CA ILE A 20 -41.27 0.28 -36.44
C ILE A 20 -42.75 -0.05 -36.24
N ALA A 21 -43.60 0.94 -36.46
CA ALA A 21 -45.02 0.74 -36.65
C ALA A 21 -45.22 0.02 -38.00
N SER A 22 -45.26 -1.31 -37.96
CA SER A 22 -45.67 -2.15 -39.08
C SER A 22 -47.05 -2.74 -38.76
N THR A 23 -48.07 -2.16 -39.38
CA THR A 23 -49.41 -2.73 -39.47
C THR A 23 -49.40 -3.83 -40.53
N ASN A 24 -49.21 -5.08 -40.10
CA ASN A 24 -49.55 -6.26 -40.88
C ASN A 24 -50.29 -7.26 -39.97
N PRO A 25 -51.57 -7.58 -40.25
CA PRO A 25 -52.31 -8.56 -39.48
C PRO A 25 -52.08 -9.98 -40.03
N ALA A 26 -51.98 -10.94 -39.11
CA ALA A 26 -52.28 -12.36 -39.30
C ALA A 26 -51.29 -13.22 -40.12
N MET A 27 -50.14 -13.51 -39.52
CA MET A 27 -49.62 -14.89 -39.44
C MET A 27 -49.07 -15.09 -38.03
N ALA A 28 -49.92 -15.52 -37.10
CA ALA A 28 -49.50 -16.00 -35.79
C ALA A 28 -48.85 -17.37 -35.97
N SER A 29 -47.58 -17.39 -36.41
CA SER A 29 -46.74 -18.56 -36.22
C SER A 29 -46.68 -18.80 -34.72
N THR A 30 -47.33 -19.85 -34.25
CA THR A 30 -47.18 -20.33 -32.89
C THR A 30 -45.71 -20.73 -32.76
N GLU A 31 -44.87 -19.81 -32.29
CA GLU A 31 -43.47 -20.08 -31.95
C GLU A 31 -43.51 -21.21 -30.92
N ARG A 32 -43.24 -22.43 -31.39
CA ARG A 32 -43.09 -23.58 -30.52
C ARG A 32 -41.72 -23.45 -29.89
N HIS A 33 -41.66 -22.76 -28.76
CA HIS A 33 -40.50 -22.86 -27.89
C HIS A 33 -40.23 -24.35 -27.64
N PRO A 34 -38.95 -24.78 -27.65
CA PRO A 34 -38.60 -26.15 -27.38
C PRO A 34 -39.22 -26.61 -26.05
N ALA A 35 -39.72 -27.84 -25.96
CA ALA A 35 -40.40 -28.33 -24.75
C ALA A 35 -39.52 -28.31 -23.47
N TRP A 36 -38.20 -28.16 -23.63
CA TRP A 36 -37.23 -28.12 -22.55
C TRP A 36 -36.95 -26.70 -22.03
N THR A 37 -37.38 -25.64 -22.73
CA THR A 37 -37.20 -24.26 -22.28
C THR A 37 -38.38 -23.84 -21.40
N PRO A 38 -38.16 -23.46 -20.12
CA PRO A 38 -39.23 -22.92 -19.31
C PRO A 38 -39.67 -21.56 -19.85
N SER A 39 -40.98 -21.29 -19.77
CA SER A 39 -41.58 -20.02 -20.21
C SER A 39 -41.16 -18.82 -19.34
N ASP A 40 -40.65 -19.09 -18.12
CA ASP A 40 -40.17 -18.09 -17.18
C ASP A 40 -38.83 -18.54 -16.59
N THR A 41 -37.87 -17.61 -16.47
CA THR A 41 -36.55 -17.87 -15.89
C THR A 41 -36.61 -18.12 -14.38
N SER A 42 -37.75 -17.83 -13.73
CA SER A 42 -37.99 -18.22 -12.33
C SER A 42 -37.93 -19.73 -12.09
N ALA A 43 -38.10 -20.56 -13.13
CA ALA A 43 -37.94 -22.01 -13.06
C ALA A 43 -36.47 -22.48 -13.01
N LEU A 44 -35.50 -21.56 -13.19
CA LEU A 44 -34.07 -21.87 -13.09
C LEU A 44 -33.66 -21.91 -11.60
N HIS A 45 -33.27 -23.10 -11.14
CA HIS A 45 -32.83 -23.35 -9.78
C HIS A 45 -31.35 -23.72 -9.75
N PHE A 46 -30.50 -22.70 -9.67
CA PHE A 46 -29.05 -22.88 -9.56
C PHE A 46 -28.65 -23.34 -8.15
N SER A 47 -27.63 -24.19 -8.06
CA SER A 47 -27.15 -24.71 -6.77
C SER A 47 -25.63 -24.73 -6.66
N ASN A 48 -24.92 -24.79 -7.79
CA ASN A 48 -23.48 -24.99 -7.79
C ASN A 48 -22.70 -23.66 -7.77
N CYS A 49 -22.39 -23.15 -6.57
CA CYS A 49 -21.62 -21.90 -6.42
C CYS A 49 -20.20 -21.96 -7.00
N THR A 50 -19.56 -23.14 -7.03
CA THR A 50 -18.25 -23.28 -7.66
C THR A 50 -18.32 -23.03 -9.17
N LEU A 51 -19.34 -23.58 -9.83
CA LEU A 51 -19.56 -23.41 -11.27
C LEU A 51 -19.99 -21.98 -11.59
N ALA A 52 -20.94 -21.44 -10.83
CA ALA A 52 -21.40 -20.06 -10.93
C ALA A 52 -20.23 -19.07 -10.78
N ALA A 53 -19.41 -19.25 -9.75
CA ALA A 53 -18.25 -18.40 -9.50
C ALA A 53 -17.18 -18.50 -10.59
N THR A 54 -16.95 -19.69 -11.12
CA THR A 54 -16.00 -19.88 -12.24
C THR A 54 -16.52 -19.21 -13.51
N PHE A 55 -17.81 -19.39 -13.82
CA PHE A 55 -18.46 -18.72 -14.95
C PHE A 55 -18.32 -17.19 -14.86
N VAL A 56 -18.68 -16.59 -13.72
CA VAL A 56 -18.59 -15.15 -13.52
C VAL A 56 -17.13 -14.69 -13.57
N ALA A 57 -16.22 -15.29 -12.80
CA ALA A 57 -14.83 -14.85 -12.76
C ALA A 57 -14.14 -14.94 -14.14
N THR A 58 -14.41 -15.99 -14.92
CA THR A 58 -13.88 -16.11 -16.29
C THR A 58 -14.49 -15.08 -17.23
N THR A 59 -15.79 -14.79 -17.11
CA THR A 59 -16.45 -13.77 -17.93
C THR A 59 -15.86 -12.39 -17.64
N LEU A 60 -15.70 -12.06 -16.36
CA LEU A 60 -15.13 -10.77 -15.92
C LEU A 60 -13.68 -10.56 -16.35
N ARG A 61 -12.86 -11.63 -16.40
CA ARG A 61 -11.46 -11.57 -16.84
C ARG A 61 -11.29 -11.46 -18.34
N SER A 62 -12.13 -12.14 -19.11
CA SER A 62 -11.96 -12.26 -20.57
C SER A 62 -12.84 -11.29 -21.35
N SER A 63 -13.76 -10.60 -20.68
CA SER A 63 -14.81 -9.78 -21.31
C SER A 63 -15.64 -10.57 -22.33
N ALA A 64 -15.66 -11.90 -22.23
CA ALA A 64 -16.33 -12.82 -23.14
C ALA A 64 -17.04 -13.93 -22.35
N ILE A 65 -18.23 -14.33 -22.82
CA ILE A 65 -19.00 -15.40 -22.17
C ILE A 65 -18.33 -16.75 -22.48
N PRO A 66 -17.82 -17.48 -21.48
CA PRO A 66 -17.21 -18.78 -21.70
C PRO A 66 -18.29 -19.82 -21.99
N LEU A 67 -18.60 -20.04 -23.27
CA LEU A 67 -19.76 -20.83 -23.72
C LEU A 67 -19.92 -22.20 -23.04
N LEU A 68 -18.82 -22.93 -22.83
CA LEU A 68 -18.87 -24.24 -22.16
C LEU A 68 -19.23 -24.14 -20.67
N LEU A 69 -18.74 -23.11 -19.99
CA LEU A 69 -19.08 -22.83 -18.60
C LEU A 69 -20.51 -22.30 -18.49
N ALA A 70 -20.94 -21.47 -19.46
CA ALA A 70 -22.29 -20.95 -19.55
C ALA A 70 -23.31 -22.08 -19.72
N ASP A 71 -23.07 -23.01 -20.66
CA ASP A 71 -23.89 -24.21 -20.85
C ASP A 71 -23.96 -25.04 -19.57
N ALA A 72 -22.81 -25.39 -18.99
CA ALA A 72 -22.79 -26.20 -17.78
C ALA A 72 -23.58 -25.54 -16.64
N PHE A 73 -23.45 -24.22 -16.48
CA PHE A 73 -24.15 -23.47 -15.44
C PHE A 73 -25.65 -23.32 -15.71
N LEU A 74 -26.04 -23.14 -16.97
CA LEU A 74 -27.45 -23.15 -17.36
C LEU A 74 -28.10 -24.52 -17.14
N ILE A 75 -27.40 -25.60 -17.47
CA ILE A 75 -27.85 -26.97 -17.25
C ILE A 75 -28.01 -27.27 -15.75
N ASP A 76 -27.13 -26.73 -14.89
CA ASP A 76 -27.30 -26.79 -13.43
C ASP A 76 -28.64 -26.18 -13.02
N GLY A 77 -28.94 -24.96 -13.51
CA GLY A 77 -30.21 -24.27 -13.26
C GLY A 77 -31.46 -24.99 -13.80
N LEU A 78 -31.34 -25.66 -14.95
CA LEU A 78 -32.44 -26.40 -15.58
C LEU A 78 -32.64 -27.81 -15.02
N SER A 79 -31.70 -28.33 -14.22
CA SER A 79 -31.67 -29.73 -13.80
C SER A 79 -32.97 -30.21 -13.14
N ALA A 80 -33.53 -29.43 -12.23
CA ALA A 80 -34.79 -29.72 -11.56
C ALA A 80 -35.98 -29.72 -12.52
N TYR A 81 -36.04 -28.74 -13.43
CA TYR A 81 -37.09 -28.62 -14.44
C TYR A 81 -37.08 -29.79 -15.42
N LEU A 82 -35.91 -30.13 -15.95
CA LEU A 82 -35.72 -31.25 -16.89
C LEU A 82 -36.11 -32.58 -16.24
N SER A 83 -35.69 -32.80 -14.99
CA SER A 83 -36.02 -34.01 -14.23
C SER A 83 -37.53 -34.13 -13.97
N ALA A 84 -38.19 -33.06 -13.54
CA ALA A 84 -39.63 -33.04 -13.26
C ALA A 84 -40.48 -33.33 -14.51
N ARG A 85 -39.98 -33.00 -15.70
CA ARG A 85 -40.67 -33.21 -16.98
C ARG A 85 -40.21 -34.49 -17.71
N GLY A 86 -39.24 -35.23 -17.18
CA GLY A 86 -38.67 -36.41 -17.84
C GLY A 86 -37.99 -36.09 -19.18
N LEU A 87 -37.40 -34.91 -19.31
CA LEU A 87 -36.78 -34.44 -20.56
C LEU A 87 -35.29 -34.76 -20.59
N ALA A 88 -34.77 -35.04 -21.78
CA ALA A 88 -33.34 -35.23 -22.01
C ALA A 88 -32.58 -33.88 -21.91
N ARG A 89 -31.29 -33.95 -21.58
CA ARG A 89 -30.40 -32.78 -21.57
C ARG A 89 -30.34 -32.17 -22.99
N PRO A 90 -30.56 -30.85 -23.16
CA PRO A 90 -30.47 -30.19 -24.45
C PRO A 90 -29.02 -30.16 -24.97
N SER A 91 -28.87 -29.98 -26.28
CA SER A 91 -27.55 -29.81 -26.92
C SER A 91 -26.98 -28.42 -26.62
N LEU A 92 -25.65 -28.28 -26.70
CA LEU A 92 -24.95 -26.99 -26.53
C LEU A 92 -25.49 -25.89 -27.48
N GLY A 93 -25.84 -26.25 -28.72
CA GLY A 93 -26.39 -25.26 -29.66
C GLY A 93 -27.75 -24.73 -29.21
N SER A 94 -28.61 -25.60 -28.70
CA SER A 94 -29.95 -25.25 -28.21
C SER A 94 -29.90 -24.42 -26.92
N THR A 95 -28.96 -24.71 -26.01
CA THR A 95 -28.75 -23.90 -24.80
C THR A 95 -28.21 -22.52 -25.13
N MET A 96 -27.33 -22.41 -26.13
CA MET A 96 -26.85 -21.11 -26.61
C MET A 96 -27.97 -20.26 -27.22
N GLU A 97 -28.82 -20.84 -28.06
CA GLU A 97 -29.99 -20.16 -28.63
C GLU A 97 -30.90 -19.64 -27.51
N TYR A 98 -31.22 -20.47 -26.51
CA TYR A 98 -32.01 -20.04 -25.35
C TYR A 98 -31.34 -18.92 -24.54
N MET A 99 -30.02 -18.95 -24.34
CA MET A 99 -29.30 -17.88 -23.64
C MET A 99 -29.31 -16.55 -24.40
N LEU A 100 -29.39 -16.58 -25.74
CA LEU A 100 -29.44 -15.39 -26.59
C LEU A 100 -30.85 -14.81 -26.66
N GLU A 101 -31.88 -15.65 -26.66
CA GLU A 101 -33.29 -15.23 -26.79
C GLU A 101 -33.94 -14.86 -25.45
N SER A 102 -33.41 -15.36 -24.33
CA SER A 102 -33.99 -15.19 -23.00
C SER A 102 -33.13 -14.36 -22.04
N ASN A 103 -33.70 -14.06 -20.87
CA ASN A 103 -32.98 -13.41 -19.77
C ASN A 103 -32.17 -14.40 -18.91
N ALA A 104 -31.94 -15.64 -19.36
CA ALA A 104 -31.25 -16.67 -18.58
C ALA A 104 -29.85 -16.24 -18.11
N THR A 105 -29.08 -15.59 -18.98
CA THR A 105 -27.75 -15.05 -18.64
C THR A 105 -27.82 -14.05 -17.48
N SER A 106 -28.82 -13.16 -17.49
CA SER A 106 -29.05 -12.19 -16.40
C SER A 106 -29.40 -12.90 -15.09
N SER A 107 -30.26 -13.92 -15.14
CA SER A 107 -30.59 -14.75 -13.97
C SER A 107 -29.38 -15.51 -13.42
N MET A 108 -28.49 -16.01 -14.29
CA MET A 108 -27.23 -16.67 -13.91
C MET A 108 -26.30 -15.72 -13.14
N PHE A 109 -26.09 -14.50 -13.65
CA PHE A 109 -25.31 -13.47 -12.95
C PHE A 109 -25.95 -13.06 -11.64
N ALA A 110 -27.27 -12.80 -11.63
CA ALA A 110 -28.00 -12.41 -10.43
C ALA A 110 -27.89 -13.46 -9.32
N PHE A 111 -28.05 -14.75 -9.66
CA PHE A 111 -27.85 -15.83 -8.70
C PHE A 111 -26.42 -15.84 -8.15
N ALA A 112 -25.43 -15.80 -9.04
CA ALA A 112 -24.03 -15.89 -8.67
C ALA A 112 -23.61 -14.72 -7.75
N GLU A 113 -24.01 -13.49 -8.07
CA GLU A 113 -23.72 -12.31 -7.26
C GLU A 113 -24.43 -12.34 -5.90
N GLN A 114 -25.67 -12.83 -5.83
CA GLN A 114 -26.43 -12.84 -4.58
C GLN A 114 -26.05 -13.98 -3.63
N HIS A 115 -25.71 -15.16 -4.16
CA HIS A 115 -25.57 -16.38 -3.36
C HIS A 115 -24.13 -16.92 -3.33
N CYS A 116 -23.31 -16.58 -4.33
CA CYS A 116 -21.99 -17.18 -4.53
C CYS A 116 -20.84 -16.17 -4.53
N LEU A 117 -21.07 -14.95 -4.03
CA LEU A 117 -20.09 -13.87 -4.00
C LEU A 117 -18.75 -14.26 -3.36
N PRO A 118 -18.69 -14.97 -2.21
CA PRO A 118 -17.41 -15.38 -1.63
C PRO A 118 -16.56 -16.24 -2.58
N ASP A 119 -17.20 -17.17 -3.29
CA ASP A 119 -16.52 -18.04 -4.26
C ASP A 119 -16.08 -17.25 -5.50
N ILE A 120 -16.89 -16.28 -5.95
CA ILE A 120 -16.52 -15.35 -7.03
C ILE A 120 -15.24 -14.61 -6.64
N CYS A 121 -15.17 -14.06 -5.43
CA CYS A 121 -14.05 -13.25 -4.97
C CYS A 121 -12.74 -14.02 -4.89
N VAL A 122 -12.78 -15.27 -4.42
CA VAL A 122 -11.60 -16.14 -4.40
C VAL A 122 -11.14 -16.49 -5.82
N ARG A 123 -12.07 -16.67 -6.76
CA ARG A 123 -11.75 -17.07 -8.14
C ARG A 123 -11.34 -15.92 -9.04
N LEU A 124 -11.93 -14.74 -8.84
CA LEU A 124 -11.60 -13.52 -9.57
C LEU A 124 -10.15 -13.12 -9.27
N GLY A 125 -9.71 -13.35 -8.02
CA GLY A 125 -8.33 -13.23 -7.58
C GLY A 125 -7.86 -11.79 -7.59
N TRP A 126 -7.58 -11.25 -6.41
CA TRP A 126 -6.96 -9.94 -6.28
C TRP A 126 -5.44 -10.11 -6.26
N GLU A 127 -4.76 -9.51 -7.23
CA GLU A 127 -3.30 -9.55 -7.34
C GLU A 127 -2.64 -8.51 -6.44
N GLY A 128 -3.23 -7.32 -6.37
CA GLY A 128 -2.74 -6.22 -5.54
C GLY A 128 -1.44 -5.61 -6.05
N ASN A 129 -0.81 -4.79 -5.21
CA ASN A 129 0.49 -4.19 -5.54
C ASN A 129 1.57 -4.75 -4.59
N PRO A 130 2.29 -5.81 -5.00
CA PRO A 130 3.27 -6.47 -4.14
C PRO A 130 4.43 -5.54 -3.75
N ASP A 131 4.74 -4.51 -4.54
CA ASP A 131 5.84 -3.58 -4.24
C ASP A 131 5.50 -2.57 -3.15
N ILE A 132 4.23 -2.51 -2.71
CA ILE A 132 3.78 -1.65 -1.61
C ILE A 132 3.20 -2.50 -0.47
N ALA A 133 2.34 -3.46 -0.83
CA ALA A 133 1.56 -4.27 0.11
C ALA A 133 2.18 -5.64 0.40
N GLY A 134 3.18 -6.05 -0.39
CA GLY A 134 3.71 -7.40 -0.36
C GLY A 134 4.42 -7.79 0.94
N VAL A 135 4.65 -9.09 1.11
CA VAL A 135 5.23 -9.67 2.34
C VAL A 135 6.60 -9.09 2.68
N GLY A 136 7.46 -8.87 1.68
CA GLY A 136 8.78 -8.30 1.91
C GLY A 136 8.72 -6.83 2.32
N MET A 137 7.80 -6.04 1.75
CA MET A 137 7.59 -4.65 2.19
C MET A 137 7.04 -4.57 3.62
N LEU A 138 6.08 -5.43 3.99
CA LEU A 138 5.61 -5.52 5.37
C LEU A 138 6.77 -5.83 6.34
N THR A 139 7.65 -6.75 5.94
CA THR A 139 8.83 -7.09 6.73
C THR A 139 9.73 -5.87 6.91
N ASN A 140 9.91 -5.08 5.85
CA ASN A 140 10.67 -3.84 5.88
C ASN A 140 10.08 -2.81 6.85
N TYR A 141 8.76 -2.60 6.79
CA TYR A 141 8.06 -1.69 7.69
C TYR A 141 8.17 -2.12 9.16
N MET A 142 7.99 -3.42 9.42
CA MET A 142 8.14 -4.01 10.76
C MET A 142 9.55 -3.85 11.29
N LEU A 143 10.57 -4.12 10.47
CA LEU A 143 11.97 -3.98 10.85
C LEU A 143 12.31 -2.52 11.18
N GLN A 144 11.84 -1.56 10.38
CA GLN A 144 12.04 -0.14 10.64
C GLN A 144 11.37 0.30 11.96
N ALA A 145 10.10 -0.04 12.20
CA ALA A 145 9.40 0.29 13.45
C ALA A 145 10.07 -0.36 14.67
N PHE A 146 10.49 -1.61 14.54
CA PHE A 146 11.20 -2.33 15.59
C PHE A 146 12.52 -1.64 15.95
N LEU A 147 13.34 -1.31 14.95
CA LEU A 147 14.61 -0.60 15.16
C LEU A 147 14.39 0.77 15.81
N VAL A 148 13.39 1.56 15.38
CA VAL A 148 13.05 2.82 16.06
C VAL A 148 12.65 2.58 17.51
N THR A 149 11.85 1.55 17.78
CA THR A 149 11.42 1.20 19.14
C THR A 149 12.60 0.83 20.04
N LEU A 150 13.66 0.22 19.50
CA LEU A 150 14.89 -0.06 20.23
C LEU A 150 15.76 1.19 20.45
N TYR A 151 15.92 2.01 19.41
CA TYR A 151 16.81 3.19 19.45
C TYR A 151 16.25 4.30 20.32
N LEU A 152 14.94 4.49 20.30
CA LEU A 152 14.30 5.66 20.90
C LEU A 152 14.53 5.71 22.41
N PRO A 153 14.20 4.69 23.24
CA PRO A 153 14.46 4.74 24.68
C PRO A 153 15.93 5.04 25.01
N VAL A 154 16.88 4.47 24.27
CA VAL A 154 18.32 4.70 24.46
C VAL A 154 18.71 6.16 24.18
N LEU A 155 18.21 6.73 23.08
CA LEU A 155 18.42 8.14 22.74
C LEU A 155 17.76 9.11 23.73
N LEU A 156 16.72 8.65 24.43
CA LEU A 156 16.07 9.43 25.49
C LEU A 156 16.83 9.31 26.82
N LEU A 157 17.28 8.10 27.19
CA LEU A 157 18.00 7.82 28.44
C LEU A 157 19.40 8.45 28.49
N THR A 158 20.14 8.45 27.37
CA THR A 158 21.45 9.11 27.23
C THR A 158 21.45 10.58 27.65
N ARG A 159 20.29 11.23 27.62
CA ARG A 159 20.16 12.67 27.92
C ARG A 159 19.92 12.98 29.38
N TYR A 160 19.33 12.03 30.11
CA TYR A 160 18.94 12.23 31.50
C TYR A 160 19.97 11.71 32.48
N HIS A 161 20.74 10.70 32.09
CA HIS A 161 21.66 10.04 33.00
C HIS A 161 23.10 10.19 32.51
N ASP A 162 23.94 10.85 33.31
CA ASP A 162 25.38 10.56 33.31
C ASP A 162 25.50 9.07 33.60
N ALA A 163 25.85 8.30 32.56
CA ALA A 163 25.71 6.85 32.56
C ALA A 163 26.64 6.19 33.60
N GLN A 164 26.20 6.11 34.85
CA GLN A 164 26.81 5.32 35.93
C GLN A 164 26.38 3.83 35.85
N GLY A 165 26.14 3.32 34.64
CA GLY A 165 25.74 1.92 34.41
C GLY A 165 26.92 0.98 34.24
N SER A 166 26.62 -0.33 34.18
CA SER A 166 27.63 -1.35 33.90
C SER A 166 28.36 -1.09 32.56
N PRO A 167 29.61 -1.55 32.38
CA PRO A 167 30.37 -1.34 31.15
C PRO A 167 29.63 -1.82 29.89
N CYS A 168 28.84 -2.90 30.01
CA CYS A 168 28.03 -3.43 28.92
C CYS A 168 26.90 -2.47 28.52
N VAL A 169 26.17 -1.91 29.50
CA VAL A 169 25.10 -0.93 29.26
C VAL A 169 25.68 0.33 28.62
N LYS A 170 26.80 0.85 29.15
CA LYS A 170 27.49 2.02 28.58
C LYS A 170 27.90 1.76 27.13
N ARG A 171 28.41 0.57 26.82
CA ARG A 171 28.80 0.18 25.47
C ARG A 171 27.62 0.07 24.51
N GLY A 172 26.50 -0.52 24.95
CA GLY A 172 25.25 -0.55 24.18
C GLY A 172 24.71 0.84 23.90
N LEU A 173 24.72 1.70 24.92
CA LEU A 173 24.27 3.09 24.81
C LEU A 173 25.06 3.88 23.76
N LEU A 174 26.38 3.76 23.80
CA LEU A 174 27.28 4.39 22.82
C LEU A 174 27.07 3.79 21.42
N ALA A 175 26.93 2.47 21.30
CA ALA A 175 26.70 1.81 20.02
C ALA A 175 25.45 2.31 19.30
N VAL A 176 24.33 2.45 20.04
CA VAL A 176 23.10 3.02 19.50
C VAL A 176 23.30 4.49 19.12
N GLN A 177 23.90 5.30 20.00
CA GLN A 177 24.12 6.72 19.75
C GLN A 177 24.96 6.96 18.48
N TYR A 178 26.04 6.20 18.29
CA TYR A 178 26.94 6.39 17.15
C TYR A 178 26.45 5.73 15.84
N SER A 179 25.61 4.70 15.89
CA SER A 179 24.96 4.13 14.70
C SER A 179 23.68 4.87 14.26
N THR A 180 23.13 5.74 15.13
CA THR A 180 21.93 6.54 14.84
C THR A 180 22.01 7.35 13.54
N PRO A 181 23.14 8.02 13.20
CA PRO A 181 23.23 8.77 11.93
C PRO A 181 23.04 7.89 10.69
N VAL A 182 23.59 6.68 10.69
CA VAL A 182 23.43 5.74 9.56
C VAL A 182 22.02 5.18 9.50
N PHE A 183 21.42 4.85 10.65
CA PHE A 183 20.02 4.44 10.71
C PHE A 183 19.06 5.54 10.21
N LEU A 184 19.29 6.77 10.62
CA LEU A 184 18.51 7.92 10.18
C LEU A 184 18.67 8.14 8.67
N ASN A 185 19.89 8.10 8.13
CA ASN A 185 20.13 8.24 6.70
C ASN A 185 19.42 7.14 5.90
N ALA A 186 19.52 5.88 6.32
CA ALA A 186 18.80 4.77 5.69
C ALA A 186 17.28 4.99 5.72
N SER A 187 16.74 5.41 6.87
CA SER A 187 15.30 5.69 7.03
C SER A 187 14.82 6.84 6.15
N VAL A 188 15.62 7.89 6.01
CA VAL A 188 15.32 9.05 5.15
C VAL A 188 15.34 8.67 3.67
N ILE A 189 16.34 7.89 3.23
CA ILE A 189 16.41 7.38 1.85
C ILE A 189 15.21 6.47 1.57
N PHE A 190 14.88 5.58 2.50
CA PHE A 190 13.70 4.71 2.41
C PHE A 190 12.40 5.54 2.29
N SER A 191 12.28 6.63 3.07
CA SER A 191 11.13 7.53 3.02
C SER A 191 10.97 8.19 1.65
N ILE A 192 12.07 8.71 1.08
CA ILE A 192 12.07 9.34 -0.24
C ILE A 192 11.69 8.31 -1.32
N ALA A 193 12.27 7.11 -1.25
CA ALA A 193 11.95 6.03 -2.20
C ALA A 193 10.46 5.66 -2.17
N MET A 194 9.88 5.51 -0.96
CA MET A 194 8.46 5.23 -0.79
C MET A 194 7.56 6.37 -1.30
N LEU A 195 7.93 7.62 -1.08
CA LEU A 195 7.19 8.77 -1.59
C LEU A 195 7.25 8.87 -3.12
N LEU A 196 8.41 8.57 -3.72
CA LEU A 196 8.56 8.52 -5.18
C LEU A 196 7.78 7.37 -5.80
N ALA A 197 7.74 6.19 -5.16
CA ALA A 197 6.95 5.06 -5.60
C ALA A 197 5.43 5.37 -5.57
N ALA A 198 4.96 6.03 -4.51
CA ALA A 198 3.58 6.52 -4.43
C ALA A 198 3.30 7.56 -5.53
N LEU A 199 4.20 8.53 -5.73
CA LEU A 199 4.07 9.54 -6.79
C LEU A 199 3.99 8.90 -8.18
N TYR A 200 4.84 7.91 -8.46
CA TYR A 200 4.80 7.17 -9.72
C TYR A 200 3.48 6.43 -9.90
N SER A 201 2.96 5.79 -8.85
CA SER A 201 1.67 5.10 -8.88
C SER A 201 0.52 6.06 -9.20
N PHE A 202 0.51 7.26 -8.59
CA PHE A 202 -0.47 8.29 -8.89
C PHE A 202 -0.29 8.92 -10.27
N ALA A 203 0.95 9.13 -10.73
CA ALA A 203 1.23 9.64 -12.06
C ALA A 203 0.71 8.68 -13.14
N ARG A 204 0.97 7.37 -12.99
CA ARG A 204 0.39 6.34 -13.87
C ARG A 204 -1.14 6.35 -13.87
N ALA A 205 -1.76 6.66 -12.72
CA ALA A 205 -3.22 6.74 -12.62
C ALA A 205 -3.82 7.94 -13.37
N LEU A 206 -3.04 9.01 -13.56
CA LEU A 206 -3.47 10.15 -14.38
C LEU A 206 -3.49 9.77 -15.87
N ASP A 207 -2.55 8.94 -16.32
CA ASP A 207 -2.49 8.47 -17.71
C ASP A 207 -3.49 7.33 -17.96
N GLU A 208 -3.56 6.36 -17.04
CA GLU A 208 -4.37 5.14 -17.13
C GLU A 208 -5.18 4.95 -15.83
N PRO A 209 -6.36 5.59 -15.72
CA PRO A 209 -7.14 5.61 -14.48
C PRO A 209 -7.67 4.24 -14.04
N THR A 210 -7.66 3.23 -14.93
CA THR A 210 -8.07 1.85 -14.61
C THR A 210 -7.03 1.06 -13.83
N LEU A 211 -5.76 1.51 -13.79
CA LEU A 211 -4.67 0.78 -13.13
C LEU A 211 -4.58 1.03 -11.63
N LEU A 212 -5.12 2.14 -11.14
CA LEU A 212 -5.01 2.48 -9.72
C LEU A 212 -6.29 2.14 -8.99
N THR A 213 -6.26 1.01 -8.31
CA THR A 213 -7.37 0.58 -7.48
C THR A 213 -7.48 1.43 -6.20
N TYR A 214 -8.61 1.33 -5.52
CA TYR A 214 -8.81 2.03 -4.26
C TYR A 214 -7.82 1.54 -3.20
N SER A 215 -7.67 0.22 -3.07
CA SER A 215 -6.76 -0.34 -2.07
C SER A 215 -5.31 0.05 -2.38
N ALA A 216 -4.91 0.01 -3.65
CA ALA A 216 -3.57 0.39 -4.08
C ALA A 216 -3.31 1.88 -3.80
N SER A 217 -4.22 2.79 -4.15
CA SER A 217 -4.07 4.22 -3.86
C SER A 217 -3.99 4.51 -2.36
N THR A 218 -4.86 3.89 -1.57
CA THR A 218 -4.92 4.09 -0.12
C THR A 218 -3.68 3.54 0.57
N MET A 219 -3.22 2.35 0.20
CA MET A 219 -1.98 1.76 0.74
C MET A 219 -0.75 2.55 0.29
N SER A 220 -0.69 3.00 -0.97
CA SER A 220 0.41 3.83 -1.49
C SER A 220 0.55 5.11 -0.67
N MET A 221 -0.58 5.78 -0.41
CA MET A 221 -0.63 6.95 0.46
C MET A 221 -0.20 6.61 1.89
N LEU A 222 -0.91 5.70 2.54
CA LEU A 222 -0.70 5.38 3.96
C LEU A 222 0.73 4.92 4.24
N MET A 223 1.29 4.06 3.40
CA MET A 223 2.62 3.49 3.61
C MET A 223 3.75 4.44 3.25
N SER A 224 3.58 5.30 2.24
CA SER A 224 4.55 6.36 1.98
C SER A 224 4.59 7.37 3.11
N LEU A 225 3.45 7.74 3.68
CA LEU A 225 3.35 8.57 4.88
C LEU A 225 3.96 7.91 6.12
N TYR A 226 3.63 6.64 6.35
CA TYR A 226 4.21 5.85 7.44
C TYR A 226 5.73 5.88 7.40
N SER A 227 6.34 5.72 6.22
CA SER A 227 7.80 5.62 6.09
C SER A 227 8.55 6.86 6.64
N VAL A 228 7.90 8.03 6.63
CA VAL A 228 8.45 9.30 7.14
C VAL A 228 8.45 9.35 8.68
N LEU A 229 7.48 8.69 9.34
CA LEU A 229 7.31 8.73 10.80
C LEU A 229 8.53 8.20 11.56
N PRO A 230 9.10 7.02 11.26
CA PRO A 230 10.35 6.55 11.85
C PRO A 230 11.50 7.54 11.72
N ALA A 231 11.70 8.10 10.52
CA ALA A 231 12.76 9.06 10.25
C ALA A 231 12.56 10.37 11.06
N ALA A 232 11.32 10.84 11.16
CA ALA A 232 10.97 12.01 11.95
C ALA A 232 11.20 11.76 13.45
N ALA A 233 10.79 10.61 13.98
CA ALA A 233 11.01 10.23 15.37
C ALA A 233 12.52 10.24 15.71
N LEU A 234 13.34 9.62 14.86
CA LEU A 234 14.80 9.61 15.00
C LEU A 234 15.40 11.01 14.91
N GLN A 235 14.98 11.82 13.94
CA GLN A 235 15.47 13.20 13.78
C GLN A 235 15.12 14.06 15.01
N ILE A 236 13.88 13.98 15.50
CA ILE A 236 13.44 14.73 16.67
C ILE A 236 14.17 14.21 17.92
N ALA A 237 14.45 12.91 18.05
CA ALA A 237 15.18 12.35 19.19
C ALA A 237 16.69 12.67 19.15
N ALA A 238 17.31 12.61 17.97
CA ALA A 238 18.76 12.74 17.77
C ALA A 238 19.21 14.14 17.31
N GLY A 239 18.29 15.10 17.12
CA GLY A 239 18.59 16.40 16.50
C GLY A 239 19.72 17.22 17.13
N CYS A 240 20.06 16.98 18.40
CA CYS A 240 21.20 17.64 19.08
C CYS A 240 22.56 17.01 18.74
N VAL A 241 22.59 15.74 18.34
CA VAL A 241 23.80 14.98 18.03
C VAL A 241 24.21 15.17 16.55
N LEU A 242 23.24 15.49 15.69
CA LEU A 242 23.44 15.58 14.25
C LEU A 242 23.99 16.95 13.85
N ARG A 243 25.27 17.00 13.47
CA ARG A 243 26.00 18.23 13.13
C ARG A 243 25.64 18.84 11.75
N ARG A 244 24.91 18.12 10.89
CA ARG A 244 24.73 18.46 9.46
C ARG A 244 23.43 19.23 9.15
N THR A 245 23.29 20.42 9.73
CA THR A 245 22.06 21.22 9.71
C THR A 245 21.60 21.67 8.30
N ARG A 246 22.51 22.04 7.39
CA ARG A 246 22.12 22.50 6.04
C ARG A 246 21.55 21.40 5.16
N GLY A 247 22.25 20.25 5.08
CA GLY A 247 21.80 19.12 4.26
C GLY A 247 20.48 18.53 4.78
N ALA A 248 20.34 18.42 6.10
CA ALA A 248 19.09 17.97 6.71
C ALA A 248 17.90 18.85 6.30
N ARG A 249 18.05 20.18 6.28
CA ARG A 249 16.98 21.09 5.83
C ARG A 249 16.53 20.82 4.40
N LEU A 250 17.47 20.72 3.47
CA LEU A 250 17.13 20.46 2.05
C LEU A 250 16.38 19.13 1.89
N VAL A 251 16.85 18.09 2.57
CA VAL A 251 16.24 16.76 2.51
C VAL A 251 14.83 16.76 3.12
N TRP A 252 14.64 17.42 4.26
CA TRP A 252 13.31 17.52 4.88
C TRP A 252 12.35 18.41 4.08
N SER A 253 12.84 19.48 3.43
CA SER A 253 12.05 20.28 2.49
C SER A 253 11.61 19.46 1.28
N LEU A 254 12.50 18.60 0.75
CA LEU A 254 12.15 17.67 -0.33
C LEU A 254 11.07 16.68 0.11
N ILE A 255 11.25 16.02 1.27
CA ILE A 255 10.25 15.10 1.83
C ILE A 255 8.90 15.81 2.01
N ALA A 256 8.89 17.04 2.54
CA ALA A 256 7.67 17.82 2.70
C ALA A 256 6.97 18.09 1.37
N GLY A 257 7.72 18.54 0.37
CA GLY A 257 7.20 18.77 -0.98
C GLY A 257 6.59 17.50 -1.56
N LEU A 258 7.30 16.38 -1.48
CA LEU A 258 6.81 15.08 -1.96
C LEU A 258 5.55 14.64 -1.23
N VAL A 259 5.48 14.77 0.10
CA VAL A 259 4.29 14.45 0.89
C VAL A 259 3.09 15.31 0.47
N VAL A 260 3.29 16.63 0.29
CA VAL A 260 2.23 17.54 -0.16
C VAL A 260 1.72 17.16 -1.54
N VAL A 261 2.62 16.84 -2.48
CA VAL A 261 2.24 16.41 -3.84
C VAL A 261 1.49 15.08 -3.80
N VAL A 262 1.98 14.09 -3.07
CA VAL A 262 1.32 12.78 -2.92
C VAL A 262 -0.08 12.94 -2.33
N LEU A 263 -0.27 13.81 -1.33
CA LEU A 263 -1.58 14.09 -0.74
C LEU A 263 -2.50 14.85 -1.67
N ALA A 264 -1.98 15.84 -2.39
CA ALA A 264 -2.75 16.55 -3.40
C ALA A 264 -3.25 15.57 -4.46
N LEU A 265 -2.40 14.67 -4.97
CA LEU A 265 -2.76 13.66 -5.96
C LEU A 265 -3.77 12.65 -5.43
N TYR A 266 -3.57 12.12 -4.23
CA TYR A 266 -4.52 11.18 -3.63
C TYR A 266 -5.92 11.78 -3.45
N VAL A 267 -6.01 13.07 -3.10
CA VAL A 267 -7.29 13.76 -3.02
C VAL A 267 -7.82 14.08 -4.42
N SER A 268 -6.98 14.56 -5.35
CA SER A 268 -7.42 15.11 -6.65
C SER A 268 -7.72 14.06 -7.71
N VAL A 269 -6.96 12.96 -7.79
CA VAL A 269 -7.15 11.89 -8.80
C VAL A 269 -8.60 11.38 -8.83
N PRO A 270 -9.25 11.08 -7.68
CA PRO A 270 -10.69 10.77 -7.63
C PRO A 270 -11.60 11.80 -8.32
N TYR A 271 -11.30 13.10 -8.18
CA TYR A 271 -12.12 14.19 -8.69
C TYR A 271 -11.79 14.58 -10.14
N LEU A 272 -10.54 14.40 -10.56
CA LEU A 272 -10.10 14.71 -11.93
C LEU A 272 -10.70 13.75 -12.96
N HIS A 273 -11.03 12.53 -12.53
CA HIS A 273 -11.73 11.55 -13.35
C HIS A 273 -13.09 11.21 -12.74
N PRO A 274 -14.11 12.08 -12.89
CA PRO A 274 -15.48 11.79 -12.43
C PRO A 274 -16.11 10.60 -13.16
N ASP A 275 -15.52 10.20 -14.29
CA ASP A 275 -15.86 8.99 -15.02
C ASP A 275 -15.11 7.74 -14.55
N SER A 276 -14.11 7.89 -13.70
CA SER A 276 -13.39 6.75 -13.13
C SER A 276 -14.36 5.89 -12.33
N ALA A 277 -14.07 4.60 -12.27
CA ALA A 277 -14.80 3.66 -11.43
C ALA A 277 -14.83 4.12 -9.95
N LEU A 278 -13.95 5.07 -9.57
CA LEU A 278 -13.88 5.65 -8.24
C LEU A 278 -15.14 6.44 -7.85
N THR A 279 -15.73 7.16 -8.80
CA THR A 279 -16.92 7.99 -8.58
C THR A 279 -18.19 7.22 -8.96
N LYS A 280 -18.10 6.32 -9.94
CA LYS A 280 -19.22 5.45 -10.37
C LYS A 280 -19.49 4.26 -9.47
N ALA A 281 -18.60 3.92 -8.53
CA ALA A 281 -18.89 2.92 -7.49
C ALA A 281 -20.13 3.27 -6.63
N VAL A 282 -20.55 4.54 -6.64
CA VAL A 282 -21.77 4.98 -5.98
C VAL A 282 -23.03 4.57 -6.77
N ASP A 283 -22.92 4.31 -8.09
CA ASP A 283 -24.02 3.88 -8.97
C ASP A 283 -23.73 2.50 -9.60
N TRP A 284 -24.02 1.45 -8.82
CA TRP A 284 -23.87 0.04 -9.20
C TRP A 284 -24.58 -0.36 -10.51
N SER A 285 -25.66 0.35 -10.88
CA SER A 285 -26.39 0.12 -12.12
C SER A 285 -25.53 0.37 -13.36
N SER A 286 -24.75 1.45 -13.32
CA SER A 286 -23.96 1.94 -14.44
C SER A 286 -22.70 1.09 -14.70
N LEU A 287 -22.16 0.45 -13.66
CA LEU A 287 -20.96 -0.41 -13.76
C LEU A 287 -21.21 -1.71 -14.55
N ARG A 288 -22.46 -2.22 -14.57
CA ARG A 288 -22.83 -3.42 -15.35
C ARG A 288 -22.59 -3.26 -16.87
N ASN A 289 -22.58 -2.03 -17.38
CA ASN A 289 -22.42 -1.75 -18.81
C ASN A 289 -20.95 -1.46 -19.22
N LEU A 290 -20.01 -1.42 -18.27
CA LEU A 290 -18.59 -1.11 -18.49
C LEU A 290 -17.68 -2.36 -18.56
N ASP A 291 -18.29 -3.55 -18.62
CA ASP A 291 -17.72 -4.88 -18.31
C ASP A 291 -16.57 -5.37 -19.22
N GLY A 292 -16.10 -4.55 -20.17
CA GLY A 292 -15.07 -4.93 -21.13
C GLY A 292 -13.66 -4.37 -20.89
N ARG A 293 -13.52 -3.30 -20.07
CA ARG A 293 -12.27 -2.51 -19.98
C ARG A 293 -11.71 -2.32 -18.57
N LEU A 294 -12.41 -2.80 -17.53
CA LEU A 294 -11.93 -2.67 -16.17
C LEU A 294 -10.93 -3.77 -15.82
N ASP A 295 -9.83 -3.38 -15.19
CA ASP A 295 -8.87 -4.28 -14.58
C ASP A 295 -9.57 -5.22 -13.57
N VAL A 296 -9.12 -6.47 -13.53
CA VAL A 296 -9.65 -7.54 -12.68
C VAL A 296 -9.59 -7.14 -11.21
N ASP A 297 -8.52 -6.47 -10.80
CA ASP A 297 -8.36 -6.02 -9.41
C ASP A 297 -9.39 -4.94 -9.04
N MET A 298 -9.72 -4.05 -9.98
CA MET A 298 -10.74 -3.03 -9.76
C MET A 298 -12.14 -3.65 -9.70
N GLN A 299 -12.44 -4.61 -10.57
CA GLN A 299 -13.68 -5.37 -10.50
C GLN A 299 -13.83 -6.14 -9.19
N TRP A 300 -12.72 -6.68 -8.69
CA TRP A 300 -12.67 -7.35 -7.40
C TRP A 300 -12.99 -6.37 -6.27
N GLU A 301 -12.34 -5.20 -6.22
CA GLU A 301 -12.57 -4.25 -5.13
C GLU A 301 -13.99 -3.69 -5.09
N LEU A 302 -14.64 -3.56 -6.25
CA LEU A 302 -16.03 -3.14 -6.33
C LEU A 302 -16.98 -4.25 -5.83
N ARG A 303 -16.79 -5.50 -6.27
CA ARG A 303 -17.76 -6.56 -5.98
C ARG A 303 -17.51 -7.27 -4.66
N CYS A 304 -16.25 -7.37 -4.24
CA CYS A 304 -15.85 -8.21 -3.13
C CYS A 304 -15.82 -7.45 -1.82
N PRO A 305 -16.59 -7.90 -0.80
CA PRO A 305 -16.53 -7.28 0.50
C PRO A 305 -15.13 -7.42 1.14
N PRO A 306 -14.71 -6.42 1.93
CA PRO A 306 -15.61 -5.49 2.58
C PRO A 306 -15.43 -4.03 2.11
N PHE A 307 -16.23 -3.60 1.12
CA PHE A 307 -16.22 -2.21 0.62
C PHE A 307 -16.68 -1.18 1.66
N LYS A 308 -17.57 -1.53 2.59
CA LYS A 308 -18.03 -0.59 3.64
C LYS A 308 -16.93 -0.15 4.62
N PRO A 309 -16.12 -1.04 5.24
CA PRO A 309 -14.96 -0.60 6.01
C PRO A 309 -13.90 0.07 5.14
N PHE A 310 -13.90 -0.13 3.82
CA PHE A 310 -12.99 0.57 2.91
C PHE A 310 -13.19 2.10 2.96
N LEU A 311 -14.44 2.57 2.93
CA LEU A 311 -14.73 4.00 3.07
C LEU A 311 -14.23 4.55 4.42
N HIS A 312 -14.44 3.81 5.51
CA HIS A 312 -13.91 4.19 6.82
C HIS A 312 -12.38 4.22 6.83
N VAL A 313 -11.72 3.26 6.18
CA VAL A 313 -10.26 3.23 5.97
C VAL A 313 -9.79 4.45 5.18
N GLN A 314 -10.53 4.86 4.15
CA GLN A 314 -10.20 6.02 3.33
C GLN A 314 -10.31 7.32 4.12
N TYR A 315 -11.42 7.55 4.82
CA TYR A 315 -11.61 8.72 5.69
C TYR A 315 -10.58 8.77 6.83
N PHE A 316 -10.28 7.61 7.40
CA PHE A 316 -9.25 7.48 8.40
C PHE A 316 -7.87 7.84 7.84
N SER A 317 -7.52 7.33 6.66
CA SER A 317 -6.22 7.57 6.01
C SER A 317 -6.05 9.01 5.56
N THR A 318 -7.12 9.67 5.07
CA THR A 318 -7.10 11.10 4.73
C THR A 318 -6.90 11.95 5.99
N ALA A 319 -7.70 11.73 7.03
CA ALA A 319 -7.60 12.47 8.29
C ALA A 319 -6.21 12.29 8.94
N PHE A 320 -5.72 11.05 8.96
CA PHE A 320 -4.39 10.72 9.45
C PHE A 320 -3.29 11.39 8.61
N GLY A 321 -3.41 11.35 7.28
CA GLY A 321 -2.44 11.97 6.38
C GLY A 321 -2.37 13.48 6.52
N SER A 322 -3.51 14.15 6.67
CA SER A 322 -3.57 15.58 6.98
C SER A 322 -2.93 15.92 8.33
N LEU A 323 -3.18 15.10 9.36
CA LEU A 323 -2.53 15.25 10.66
C LEU A 323 -1.01 15.06 10.56
N LEU A 324 -0.55 14.07 9.79
CA LEU A 324 0.87 13.82 9.58
C LEU A 324 1.56 14.99 8.86
N VAL A 325 0.94 15.55 7.82
CA VAL A 325 1.44 16.77 7.17
C VAL A 325 1.62 17.88 8.18
N PHE A 326 0.62 18.10 9.02
CA PHE A 326 0.70 19.11 10.06
C PHE A 326 1.91 18.86 10.98
N VAL A 327 2.10 17.62 11.44
CA VAL A 327 3.26 17.24 12.27
C VAL A 327 4.60 17.44 11.54
N LEU A 328 4.69 17.06 10.27
CA LEU A 328 5.90 17.23 9.46
C LEU A 328 6.23 18.70 9.22
N LEU A 329 5.23 19.51 8.90
CA LEU A 329 5.36 20.97 8.78
C LEU A 329 5.84 21.59 10.08
N VAL A 330 5.33 21.13 11.23
CA VAL A 330 5.80 21.53 12.56
C VAL A 330 7.26 21.12 12.77
N CYS A 331 7.65 19.89 12.41
CA CYS A 331 9.04 19.41 12.54
C CYS A 331 10.03 20.21 11.67
N ILE A 332 9.60 20.57 10.46
CA ILE A 332 10.37 21.42 9.54
C ILE A 332 10.49 22.83 10.09
N ALA A 333 9.38 23.42 10.53
CA ALA A 333 9.37 24.75 11.13
C ALA A 333 10.30 24.81 12.34
N ILE A 334 10.24 23.81 13.23
CA ILE A 334 11.18 23.66 14.35
C ILE A 334 12.62 23.56 13.88
N SER A 335 12.91 22.69 12.91
CA SER A 335 14.27 22.48 12.40
C SER A 335 14.83 23.76 11.77
N VAL A 336 14.00 24.53 11.09
CA VAL A 336 14.35 25.85 10.54
C VAL A 336 14.58 26.87 11.65
N LEU A 337 13.71 26.92 12.66
CA LEU A 337 13.81 27.87 13.79
C LEU A 337 15.01 27.60 14.70
N VAL A 338 15.39 26.33 14.89
CA VAL A 338 16.56 25.94 15.68
C VAL A 338 17.85 26.24 14.91
N THR A 339 17.85 26.12 13.59
CA THR A 339 19.05 26.31 12.75
C THR A 339 19.27 27.75 12.27
N SER A 340 18.25 28.61 12.31
CA SER A 340 18.38 30.03 11.99
C SER A 340 19.01 30.85 13.11
N ARG A 341 19.16 30.28 14.31
CA ARG A 341 19.89 30.95 15.39
C ARG A 341 21.39 30.87 15.15
N PRO A 342 22.11 32.01 15.18
CA PRO A 342 23.56 32.01 15.10
C PRO A 342 24.12 31.18 16.27
N PRO A 343 25.19 30.39 16.06
CA PRO A 343 25.77 29.53 17.09
C PRO A 343 26.49 30.38 18.15
N SER A 344 25.73 31.06 19.02
CA SER A 344 26.28 31.74 20.18
C SER A 344 26.47 30.72 21.31
N LYS A 345 27.66 30.11 21.29
CA LYS A 345 28.27 29.17 22.27
C LYS A 345 27.80 27.70 22.20
N PRO A 346 28.73 26.74 22.05
CA PRO A 346 28.44 25.32 21.81
C PRO A 346 28.26 24.52 23.12
N SER A 347 27.28 24.88 23.94
CA SER A 347 26.82 23.98 25.01
C SER A 347 25.87 22.95 24.39
N TRP A 348 26.36 21.71 24.21
CA TRP A 348 25.58 20.59 23.68
C TRP A 348 24.32 20.26 24.52
N TYR A 349 24.31 20.68 25.78
CA TYR A 349 23.17 20.55 26.70
C TYR A 349 22.05 21.58 26.46
N ASP A 350 22.35 22.76 25.89
CA ASP A 350 21.40 23.88 25.75
C ASP A 350 20.76 23.99 24.37
N CYS A 351 20.71 22.89 23.62
CA CYS A 351 20.17 22.92 22.25
C CYS A 351 18.71 23.39 22.21
N TRP A 352 17.95 23.24 23.30
CA TRP A 352 16.56 23.68 23.42
C TRP A 352 16.31 24.41 24.73
N PRO A 353 15.65 25.59 24.72
CA PRO A 353 15.23 26.26 25.95
C PRO A 353 14.38 25.33 26.81
N ALA A 354 14.56 25.35 28.14
CA ALA A 354 13.87 24.46 29.07
C ALA A 354 12.34 24.36 28.82
N ARG A 355 11.72 25.49 28.45
CA ARG A 355 10.28 25.61 28.11
C ARG A 355 9.82 24.75 26.92
N PHE A 356 10.71 24.43 25.98
CA PHE A 356 10.36 23.66 24.79
C PHE A 356 10.73 22.17 24.89
N ARG A 357 11.35 21.74 25.99
CA ARG A 357 11.69 20.32 26.19
C ARG A 357 10.44 19.44 26.19
N TRP A 358 9.41 19.82 26.95
CA TRP A 358 8.16 19.06 27.02
C TRP A 358 7.49 18.89 25.65
N PHE A 359 7.44 19.95 24.84
CA PHE A 359 6.87 19.90 23.50
C PHE A 359 7.58 18.88 22.61
N ARG A 360 8.92 18.84 22.65
CA ARG A 360 9.70 17.82 21.94
C ARG A 360 9.34 16.41 22.37
N TRP A 361 9.26 16.15 23.67
CA TRP A 361 8.89 14.82 24.20
C TRP A 361 7.51 14.40 23.75
N PHE A 362 6.56 15.34 23.79
CA PHE A 362 5.22 15.12 23.26
C PHE A 362 5.24 14.80 21.77
N SER A 363 6.00 15.55 20.95
CA SER A 363 6.12 15.27 19.52
C SER A 363 6.73 13.89 19.24
N VAL A 364 7.79 13.51 19.96
CA VAL A 364 8.40 12.17 19.82
C VAL A 364 7.39 11.07 20.17
N GLY A 365 6.67 11.23 21.29
CA GLY A 365 5.63 10.27 21.69
C GLY A 365 4.48 10.19 20.68
N ALA A 366 4.01 11.33 20.19
CA ALA A 366 2.93 11.39 19.19
C ALA A 366 3.33 10.71 17.88
N VAL A 367 4.53 10.99 17.35
CA VAL A 367 5.06 10.35 16.14
C VAL A 367 5.24 8.84 16.35
N PHE A 368 5.72 8.42 17.52
CA PHE A 368 5.88 7.01 17.86
C PHE A 368 4.54 6.25 17.91
N VAL A 369 3.52 6.83 18.55
CA VAL A 369 2.18 6.24 18.59
C VAL A 369 1.57 6.19 17.19
N ALA A 370 1.71 7.27 16.42
CA ALA A 370 1.23 7.35 15.04
C ALA A 370 1.87 6.28 14.14
N MET A 371 3.18 6.05 14.28
CA MET A 371 3.92 5.01 13.54
C MET A 371 3.32 3.62 13.77
N TRP A 372 3.18 3.21 15.04
CA TRP A 372 2.64 1.89 15.37
C TRP A 372 1.18 1.74 15.00
N PHE A 373 0.40 2.82 15.13
CA PHE A 373 -1.00 2.83 14.76
C PHE A 373 -1.20 2.65 13.25
N CYS A 374 -0.43 3.35 12.41
CA CYS A 374 -0.41 3.14 10.96
C CYS A 374 -0.06 1.70 10.60
N LEU A 375 1.00 1.16 11.20
CA LEU A 375 1.47 -0.19 10.91
C LEU A 375 0.44 -1.24 11.32
N GLY A 376 -0.15 -1.09 12.52
CA GLY A 376 -1.21 -1.97 13.01
C GLY A 376 -2.46 -1.91 12.13
N TRP A 377 -2.85 -0.71 11.70
CA TRP A 377 -3.95 -0.51 10.76
C TRP A 377 -3.68 -1.17 9.41
N PHE A 378 -2.50 -0.94 8.83
CA PHE A 378 -2.09 -1.56 7.57
C PHE A 378 -2.12 -3.09 7.65
N VAL A 379 -1.60 -3.68 8.74
CA VAL A 379 -1.65 -5.14 8.95
C VAL A 379 -3.10 -5.64 9.08
N HIS A 380 -3.95 -4.91 9.78
CA HIS A 380 -5.37 -5.26 9.91
C HIS A 380 -6.05 -5.25 8.54
N PHE A 381 -5.85 -4.18 7.77
CA PHE A 381 -6.42 -4.00 6.44
C PHE A 381 -5.94 -5.07 5.46
N ARG A 382 -4.62 -5.32 5.40
CA ARG A 382 -4.01 -6.36 4.57
C ARG A 382 -4.55 -7.75 4.91
N LYS A 383 -4.73 -8.07 6.20
CA LYS A 383 -5.33 -9.36 6.62
C LYS A 383 -6.77 -9.50 6.14
N GLY A 384 -7.54 -8.41 6.11
CA GLY A 384 -8.90 -8.38 5.55
C GLY A 384 -8.89 -8.74 4.06
N LEU A 385 -8.04 -8.07 3.28
CA LEU A 385 -7.90 -8.33 1.85
C LEU A 385 -7.41 -9.74 1.54
N LEU A 386 -6.40 -10.23 2.26
CA LEU A 386 -5.88 -11.60 2.08
C LEU A 386 -6.93 -12.68 2.34
N ARG A 387 -7.79 -12.48 3.35
CA ARG A 387 -8.89 -13.43 3.64
C ARG A 387 -9.94 -13.45 2.54
N ALA A 388 -10.23 -12.30 1.94
CA ALA A 388 -11.24 -12.18 0.89
C ALA A 388 -10.70 -12.65 -0.48
N ALA A 389 -9.43 -12.38 -0.78
CA ALA A 389 -8.80 -12.73 -2.06
C ALA A 389 -8.49 -14.23 -2.20
N GLY A 390 -8.37 -14.95 -1.08
CA GLY A 390 -8.01 -16.37 -1.09
C GLY A 390 -6.54 -16.63 -1.45
N LYS A 391 -6.24 -17.84 -1.93
CA LYS A 391 -4.87 -18.33 -2.17
C LYS A 391 -4.21 -17.79 -3.46
N THR A 392 -4.96 -17.10 -4.31
CA THR A 392 -4.47 -16.59 -5.61
C THR A 392 -3.75 -15.24 -5.49
N ASN A 393 -3.60 -14.70 -4.28
CA ASN A 393 -3.00 -13.38 -4.07
C ASN A 393 -1.47 -13.42 -4.21
N LYS A 394 -0.93 -12.59 -5.11
CA LYS A 394 0.51 -12.43 -5.38
C LYS A 394 1.26 -11.66 -4.30
N ASP A 395 0.59 -10.99 -3.36
CA ASP A 395 1.20 -10.29 -2.21
C ASP A 395 2.03 -11.21 -1.29
N LEU A 396 1.88 -12.53 -1.43
CA LEU A 396 2.66 -13.53 -0.69
C LEU A 396 4.01 -13.84 -1.35
N GLU A 397 4.21 -13.43 -2.61
CA GLU A 397 5.43 -13.66 -3.35
C GLU A 397 6.48 -12.59 -3.03
N TRP A 398 7.74 -13.03 -2.94
CA TRP A 398 8.87 -12.13 -2.73
C TRP A 398 9.33 -11.56 -4.06
N SER A 399 9.32 -10.24 -4.21
CA SER A 399 9.91 -9.57 -5.37
C SER A 399 11.40 -9.27 -5.13
N PHE A 400 12.17 -9.15 -6.21
CA PHE A 400 13.58 -8.74 -6.12
C PHE A 400 13.73 -7.38 -5.42
N GLY A 401 12.84 -6.44 -5.72
CA GLY A 401 12.83 -5.11 -5.11
C GLY A 401 12.64 -5.16 -3.59
N GLN A 402 11.79 -6.06 -3.10
CA GLN A 402 11.58 -6.26 -1.66
C GLN A 402 12.83 -6.80 -0.94
N ILE A 403 13.54 -7.75 -1.55
CA ILE A 403 14.79 -8.28 -0.99
C ILE A 403 15.86 -7.17 -0.94
N LEU A 404 15.95 -6.38 -2.00
CA LEU A 404 16.85 -5.23 -2.06
C LEU A 404 16.49 -4.17 -1.00
N ALA A 405 15.20 -3.95 -0.74
CA ALA A 405 14.74 -3.03 0.31
C ALA A 405 15.21 -3.49 1.70
N LEU A 406 15.18 -4.80 2.00
CA LEU A 406 15.72 -5.32 3.27
C LEU A 406 17.22 -5.10 3.42
N ALA A 407 17.98 -5.15 2.32
CA ALA A 407 19.42 -4.90 2.33
C ALA A 407 19.78 -3.49 2.81
N THR A 408 18.85 -2.52 2.74
CA THR A 408 19.07 -1.15 3.25
C THR A 408 19.33 -1.10 4.76
N TRP A 409 18.92 -2.12 5.52
CA TRP A 409 19.15 -2.19 6.97
C TRP A 409 20.43 -2.92 7.36
N VAL A 410 21.07 -3.63 6.43
CA VAL A 410 22.31 -4.37 6.72
C VAL A 410 23.41 -3.44 7.23
N PRO A 411 23.69 -2.27 6.63
CA PRO A 411 24.69 -1.34 7.15
C PRO A 411 24.39 -0.87 8.58
N VAL A 412 23.11 -0.64 8.90
CA VAL A 412 22.67 -0.21 10.24
C VAL A 412 22.99 -1.27 11.29
N LEU A 413 22.61 -2.52 11.00
CA LEU A 413 22.87 -3.65 11.90
C LEU A 413 24.37 -3.94 12.03
N ALA A 414 25.11 -3.90 10.91
CA ALA A 414 26.54 -4.14 10.89
C ALA A 414 27.29 -3.09 11.73
N GLU A 415 26.96 -1.82 11.58
CA GLU A 415 27.59 -0.74 12.34
C GLU A 415 27.23 -0.81 13.83
N LEU A 416 25.96 -1.07 14.16
CA LEU A 416 25.54 -1.27 15.55
C LEU A 416 26.34 -2.39 16.23
N VAL A 417 26.45 -3.56 15.58
CA VAL A 417 27.19 -4.72 16.11
C VAL A 417 28.69 -4.44 16.19
N TYR A 418 29.25 -3.77 15.17
CA TYR A 418 30.67 -3.45 15.11
C TYR A 418 31.09 -2.46 16.21
N ILE A 419 30.32 -1.37 16.40
CA ILE A 419 30.55 -0.41 17.48
C ILE A 419 30.34 -1.07 18.84
N TRP A 420 29.33 -1.91 18.99
CA TRP A 420 29.10 -2.65 20.23
C TRP A 420 30.29 -3.55 20.58
N LYS A 421 30.84 -4.28 19.60
CA LYS A 421 31.98 -5.20 19.83
C LYS A 421 33.30 -4.47 20.05
N GLN A 422 33.63 -3.49 19.21
CA GLN A 422 34.96 -2.86 19.20
C GLN A 422 35.06 -1.56 20.01
N GLY A 423 33.92 -0.95 20.34
CA GLY A 423 33.85 0.39 20.91
C GLY A 423 33.92 1.48 19.83
N PRO A 424 33.46 2.70 20.14
CA PRO A 424 33.24 3.76 19.16
C PRO A 424 34.52 4.27 18.50
N VAL A 425 35.63 4.38 19.25
CA VAL A 425 36.88 4.94 18.71
C VAL A 425 37.47 4.04 17.61
N LYS A 426 37.63 2.74 17.90
CA LYS A 426 38.13 1.76 16.92
C LYS A 426 37.18 1.60 15.75
N ALA A 427 35.88 1.52 16.05
CA ALA A 427 34.87 1.31 15.03
C ALA A 427 34.81 2.47 14.02
N LEU A 428 34.74 3.71 14.51
CA LEU A 428 34.65 4.90 13.67
C LEU A 428 35.97 5.25 12.98
N SER A 429 37.12 4.93 13.58
CA SER A 429 38.42 5.16 12.96
C SER A 429 38.62 4.29 11.71
N GLY A 430 38.01 3.10 11.65
CA GLY A 430 38.00 2.27 10.43
C GLY A 430 37.16 2.83 9.27
N LEU A 431 36.26 3.77 9.55
CA LEU A 431 35.40 4.41 8.53
C LEU A 431 35.99 5.72 7.98
N LEU A 432 37.03 6.25 8.62
CA LEU A 432 37.68 7.49 8.18
C LEU A 432 38.83 7.19 7.23
N MET A 433 38.95 8.00 6.18
CA MET A 433 40.13 7.97 5.31
C MET A 433 41.35 8.54 6.04
N HIS A 434 42.55 8.03 5.77
CA HIS A 434 43.79 8.67 6.20
C HIS A 434 43.87 10.10 5.61
N PRO A 435 44.22 11.14 6.40
CA PRO A 435 44.92 11.14 7.69
C PRO A 435 44.01 11.34 8.93
N TYR A 436 42.69 11.18 8.81
CA TYR A 436 41.78 11.50 9.90
C TYR A 436 41.75 10.40 10.97
N LYS A 437 41.79 10.79 12.26
CA LYS A 437 41.71 9.88 13.42
C LYS A 437 40.65 10.36 14.40
N VAL A 438 39.91 9.42 14.99
CA VAL A 438 38.96 9.71 16.07
C VAL A 438 39.72 9.84 17.39
N VAL A 439 39.54 10.97 18.07
CA VAL A 439 40.13 11.23 19.39
C VAL A 439 38.99 11.44 20.39
N GLU A 440 39.05 10.72 21.51
CA GLU A 440 38.12 10.91 22.62
C GLU A 440 38.57 12.13 23.44
N ILE A 441 37.72 13.16 23.53
CA ILE A 441 37.99 14.34 24.33
C ILE A 441 37.45 14.08 25.74
N THR A 442 38.32 13.65 26.64
CA THR A 442 38.02 13.60 28.07
C THR A 442 38.14 15.02 28.64
N ALA A 443 37.15 15.48 29.40
CA ALA A 443 37.05 16.86 29.91
C ALA A 443 38.25 17.34 30.78
N GLY A 444 39.21 16.46 31.10
CA GLY A 444 40.45 16.82 31.79
C GLY A 444 41.65 17.14 30.88
N THR A 445 41.57 16.84 29.58
CA THR A 445 42.75 16.87 28.66
C THR A 445 42.91 18.21 27.93
N GLU A 446 41.93 19.11 28.04
CA GLU A 446 41.96 20.44 27.39
C GLU A 446 43.09 21.36 27.87
N ARG A 447 43.79 21.03 28.97
CA ARG A 447 44.92 21.84 29.47
C ARG A 447 46.29 21.48 28.90
N VAL A 448 46.45 20.39 28.16
CA VAL A 448 47.81 19.85 27.85
C VAL A 448 48.20 19.95 26.36
N GLY A 449 47.29 20.22 25.43
CA GLY A 449 47.52 19.88 24.01
C GLY A 449 47.59 21.00 22.98
N MET A 450 47.57 22.28 23.36
CA MET A 450 47.81 23.39 22.42
C MET A 450 49.27 23.86 22.49
N SER A 451 50.21 22.92 22.57
CA SER A 451 51.62 23.21 22.26
C SER A 451 51.71 23.50 20.77
N GLN A 452 52.11 24.74 20.46
CA GLN A 452 52.39 25.23 19.11
C GLN A 452 53.12 24.17 18.27
N PRO A 453 52.79 24.01 16.98
CA PRO A 453 53.69 23.32 16.07
C PRO A 453 55.01 24.10 16.09
N ASN A 454 56.06 23.49 16.67
CA ASN A 454 57.42 23.98 16.58
C ASN A 454 57.74 24.18 15.10
N SER A 455 57.76 25.44 14.68
CA SER A 455 58.38 25.91 13.45
C SER A 455 59.89 25.74 13.58
N GLY A 456 60.36 24.49 13.56
CA GLY A 456 61.76 24.14 13.38
C GLY A 456 62.05 23.98 11.90
N LEU A 457 62.06 25.09 11.15
CA LEU A 457 62.84 25.18 9.92
C LEU A 457 64.31 25.29 10.35
N SER A 458 65.04 24.18 10.33
CA SER A 458 66.49 24.20 10.27
C SER A 458 66.90 24.27 8.80
N VAL A 459 67.71 25.29 8.51
CA VAL A 459 68.38 25.63 7.24
C VAL A 459 69.16 24.46 6.65
#